data_AF-A0A8J5UMF1-F1
#
_entry.id   AF-A0A8J5UMF1-F1
#
_cell.length_a   1.000
_cell.length_b   1.000
_cell.length_c   1.000
_cell.angle_alpha   90.00
_cell.angle_beta   90.00
_cell.angle_gamma   90.00
#
_symmetry.space_group_name_H-M   'P 1'
#
loop_
_entity.id
_entity.type
_entity.pdbx_description
1 polymer ?
#
loop_
_entity_poly.entity_id
_entity_poly.type
_entity_poly.pdbx_seq_one_letter_code
_entity_poly.pdbx_strand_id
1 'polypeptide(L)'
;MSMDLDDQPISIAPVSQQQGSATILCCNCGAPIDGTASSGALCYDCIKLTVDISQGVQREATLNFCRDCDRWLMPPNSWIVAAPESRELLAMCLKKLRGLNKVRIVDASFIWTEPHSRRVKVKITIQDSVQDGMLLQQSFEVVYVVAYQQCPECAKSYTANVWRAAVQVRQKVLHKRTFLFLEQLIMKHGAHKDTLNIREAKDGIDFFFAQKNQAEKFIDFLNSVVPVKVKASQELISHDTHTSKSSYKFTYSAELVPICKDDLVALPIKMAKQNGNISPLLLCHKIGTSVYLLDPQTLQTCDISSPIYWRAPFLSLTDTHELVEFIVMDIDRTATQKGKWTLAEATVARASDLGSNDRTYFTRTHLGRLLQPGDSAMGYLMAGTVFNNTEYEKIESSNTYSSRIPDVVLVKKHYPRRRKNRKRNWQLKRMDKDEGELLPKKADQERLDQEYEQFLRDVEEDEELRATLALYKAKKRAEEEMSVAETEEDDEAPHVDMNELLDDFDELTMEDRPMQE
;
A
#
# COMPACT_ATOMS: atom_id res chain seq x y z
N MET A 1 105.92 -40.50 13.95
CA MET A 1 105.31 -41.84 13.89
C MET A 1 103.80 -41.65 13.84
N SER A 2 103.13 -42.40 12.95
CA SER A 2 101.69 -42.77 12.89
C SER A 2 100.63 -41.66 13.12
N MET A 3 99.87 -41.21 12.11
CA MET A 3 98.70 -41.83 11.41
C MET A 3 97.35 -41.70 12.13
N ASP A 4 96.32 -41.47 11.31
CA ASP A 4 94.84 -41.47 11.49
C ASP A 4 94.20 -40.05 11.53
N LEU A 5 93.69 -39.47 10.42
CA LEU A 5 92.45 -39.70 9.64
C LEU A 5 91.14 -39.46 10.42
N ASP A 6 90.39 -38.39 10.07
CA ASP A 6 89.00 -38.47 9.57
C ASP A 6 88.32 -37.09 9.38
N ASP A 7 87.99 -36.82 8.11
CA ASP A 7 86.75 -36.26 7.54
C ASP A 7 85.99 -35.09 8.19
N GLN A 8 86.15 -33.90 7.58
CA GLN A 8 85.08 -32.91 7.47
C GLN A 8 84.59 -32.82 6.02
N PRO A 9 83.30 -33.10 5.72
CA PRO A 9 82.77 -32.95 4.36
C PRO A 9 82.53 -31.47 4.02
N ILE A 10 83.30 -30.99 3.05
CA ILE A 10 83.09 -29.73 2.33
C ILE A 10 81.81 -29.87 1.48
N SER A 11 80.84 -29.00 1.69
CA SER A 11 79.61 -28.95 0.91
C SER A 11 79.90 -28.52 -0.54
N ILE A 12 79.82 -29.48 -1.46
CA ILE A 12 79.87 -29.25 -2.91
C ILE A 12 78.51 -28.68 -3.34
N ALA A 13 78.48 -27.40 -3.70
CA ALA A 13 77.36 -26.79 -4.41
C ALA A 13 77.21 -27.46 -5.79
N PRO A 14 76.00 -27.77 -6.26
CA PRO A 14 75.82 -28.35 -7.58
C PRO A 14 76.16 -27.28 -8.63
N VAL A 15 77.10 -27.62 -9.51
CA VAL A 15 77.43 -26.87 -10.72
C VAL A 15 76.18 -26.85 -11.59
N SER A 16 75.53 -25.69 -11.70
CA SER A 16 74.45 -25.47 -12.64
C SER A 16 74.99 -25.65 -14.06
N GLN A 17 74.60 -26.73 -14.72
CA GLN A 17 74.74 -26.89 -16.17
C GLN A 17 74.07 -25.69 -16.84
N GLN A 18 74.88 -24.82 -17.47
CA GLN A 18 74.37 -23.83 -18.42
C GLN A 18 73.85 -24.60 -19.64
N GLN A 19 72.54 -24.89 -19.64
CA GLN A 19 71.83 -25.17 -20.88
C GLN A 19 71.90 -23.90 -21.73
N GLY A 20 72.65 -23.94 -22.82
CA GLY A 20 72.67 -22.85 -23.80
C GLY A 20 71.26 -22.71 -24.39
N SER A 21 70.51 -21.69 -23.97
CA SER A 21 69.27 -21.33 -24.62
C SER A 21 69.59 -20.85 -26.04
N ALA A 22 68.89 -21.39 -27.03
CA ALA A 22 69.03 -20.95 -28.41
C ALA A 22 68.47 -19.52 -28.52
N THR A 23 69.35 -18.51 -28.55
CA THR A 23 68.94 -17.11 -28.66
C THR A 23 68.73 -16.74 -30.13
N ILE A 24 67.54 -16.25 -30.46
CA ILE A 24 67.22 -15.66 -31.77
C ILE A 24 67.31 -14.13 -31.63
N LEU A 25 67.47 -13.38 -32.72
CA LEU A 25 67.41 -11.92 -32.71
C LEU A 25 66.01 -11.44 -33.12
N CYS A 26 65.48 -10.44 -32.44
CA CYS A 26 64.22 -9.81 -32.81
C CYS A 26 64.32 -9.18 -34.20
N CYS A 27 63.35 -9.44 -35.08
CA CYS A 27 63.36 -8.98 -36.47
C CYS A 27 63.31 -7.45 -36.64
N ASN A 28 62.72 -6.70 -35.69
CA ASN A 28 62.67 -5.23 -35.74
C ASN A 28 63.82 -4.51 -35.03
N CYS A 29 64.22 -4.95 -33.82
CA CYS A 29 65.18 -4.21 -32.99
C CYS A 29 66.53 -4.91 -32.77
N GLY A 30 66.68 -6.16 -33.23
CA GLY A 30 67.92 -6.93 -33.05
C GLY A 30 68.21 -7.34 -31.61
N ALA A 31 67.27 -7.19 -30.67
CA ALA A 31 67.45 -7.65 -29.29
C ALA A 31 67.51 -9.19 -29.21
N PRO A 32 68.39 -9.77 -28.37
CA PRO A 32 68.44 -11.21 -28.17
C PRO A 32 67.17 -11.68 -27.43
N ILE A 33 66.48 -12.67 -28.00
CA ILE A 33 65.25 -13.28 -27.50
C ILE A 33 65.45 -14.79 -27.34
N ASP A 34 64.76 -15.40 -26.38
CA ASP A 34 64.76 -16.85 -26.20
C ASP A 34 63.95 -17.51 -27.33
N GLY A 35 64.63 -18.30 -28.17
CA GLY A 35 64.05 -18.89 -29.38
C GLY A 35 62.95 -19.92 -29.11
N THR A 36 62.79 -20.37 -27.86
CA THR A 36 61.71 -21.29 -27.46
C THR A 36 60.41 -20.59 -27.06
N ALA A 37 60.47 -19.31 -26.68
CA ALA A 37 59.33 -18.52 -26.19
C ALA A 37 58.91 -17.38 -27.13
N SER A 38 59.66 -17.16 -28.21
CA SER A 38 59.41 -16.05 -29.13
C SER A 38 58.41 -16.41 -30.23
N SER A 39 57.18 -15.91 -30.10
CA SER A 39 56.19 -15.94 -31.18
C SER A 39 56.56 -14.93 -32.28
N GLY A 40 56.69 -15.40 -33.52
CA GLY A 40 56.94 -14.55 -34.69
C GLY A 40 58.30 -13.82 -34.72
N ALA A 41 59.31 -14.28 -33.95
CA ALA A 41 60.65 -13.68 -33.88
C ALA A 41 60.67 -12.19 -33.50
N LEU A 42 59.72 -11.74 -32.69
CA LEU A 42 59.63 -10.38 -32.15
C LEU A 42 59.94 -10.38 -30.64
N CYS A 43 60.60 -9.34 -30.13
CA CYS A 43 60.72 -9.12 -28.69
C CYS A 43 59.42 -8.58 -28.09
N TYR A 44 59.24 -8.69 -26.78
CA TYR A 44 58.04 -8.23 -26.08
C TYR A 44 57.70 -6.76 -26.38
N ASP A 45 58.69 -5.88 -26.41
CA ASP A 45 58.50 -4.45 -26.69
C ASP A 45 58.07 -4.21 -28.15
N CYS A 46 58.63 -4.95 -29.10
CA CYS A 46 58.19 -4.89 -30.48
C CYS A 46 56.78 -5.45 -30.66
N ILE A 47 56.43 -6.58 -30.02
CA ILE A 47 55.06 -7.14 -30.05
C ILE A 47 54.06 -6.14 -29.48
N LYS A 48 54.37 -5.50 -28.35
CA LYS A 48 53.53 -4.50 -27.72
C LYS A 48 53.29 -3.26 -28.59
N LEU A 49 54.23 -2.91 -29.46
CA LEU A 49 54.13 -1.78 -30.38
C LEU A 49 53.47 -2.15 -31.72
N THR A 50 53.64 -3.38 -32.21
CA THR A 50 53.16 -3.80 -33.53
C THR A 50 51.79 -4.48 -33.50
N VAL A 51 51.46 -5.17 -32.41
CA VAL A 51 50.20 -5.91 -32.27
C VAL A 51 49.21 -5.09 -31.45
N ASP A 52 48.12 -4.64 -32.08
CA ASP A 52 47.02 -3.95 -31.42
C ASP A 52 45.85 -4.93 -31.20
N ILE A 53 45.60 -5.26 -29.95
CA ILE A 53 44.50 -6.15 -29.52
C ILE A 53 43.15 -5.45 -29.61
N SER A 54 43.14 -4.10 -29.59
CA SER A 54 41.91 -3.32 -29.65
C SER A 54 41.26 -3.27 -31.03
N GLN A 55 41.88 -3.89 -32.05
CA GLN A 55 41.37 -3.93 -33.41
C GLN A 55 40.00 -4.63 -33.48
N GLY A 56 38.95 -3.85 -33.71
CA GLY A 56 37.57 -4.32 -33.80
C GLY A 56 36.66 -3.84 -32.67
N VAL A 57 37.19 -3.20 -31.63
CA VAL A 57 36.39 -2.50 -30.62
C VAL A 57 36.14 -1.06 -31.07
N GLN A 58 34.88 -0.63 -31.00
CA GLN A 58 34.50 0.75 -31.30
C GLN A 58 35.04 1.69 -30.21
N ARG A 59 35.73 2.78 -30.60
CA ARG A 59 36.24 3.79 -29.64
C ARG A 59 35.22 4.88 -29.33
N GLU A 60 34.15 4.96 -30.11
CA GLU A 60 33.06 5.91 -29.92
C GLU A 60 31.71 5.20 -29.93
N ALA A 61 30.83 5.59 -29.01
CA ALA A 61 29.45 5.11 -28.97
C ALA A 61 28.53 6.22 -28.45
N THR A 62 27.25 6.20 -28.82
CA THR A 62 26.26 7.12 -28.26
C THR A 62 25.62 6.52 -27.01
N LEU A 63 25.18 7.31 -26.05
CA LEU A 63 24.32 6.88 -24.93
C LEU A 63 23.07 7.74 -24.93
N ASN A 64 21.91 7.14 -24.73
CA ASN A 64 20.65 7.88 -24.82
C ASN A 64 20.13 8.10 -23.40
N PHE A 65 19.90 9.36 -23.06
CA PHE A 65 19.51 9.82 -21.72
C PHE A 65 18.23 10.64 -21.79
N CYS A 66 17.32 10.40 -20.85
CA CYS A 66 16.08 11.17 -20.75
C CYS A 66 16.24 12.30 -19.73
N ARG A 67 16.02 13.54 -20.18
CA ARG A 67 16.18 14.76 -19.39
C ARG A 67 15.19 14.88 -18.21
N ASP A 68 14.00 14.31 -18.36
CA ASP A 68 12.91 14.53 -17.40
C ASP A 68 12.88 13.51 -16.26
N CYS A 69 13.52 12.35 -16.43
CA CYS A 69 13.46 11.25 -15.46
C CYS A 69 14.84 10.67 -15.07
N ASP A 70 15.93 11.27 -15.57
CA ASP A 70 17.31 10.85 -15.38
C ASP A 70 17.57 9.36 -15.65
N ARG A 71 16.77 8.75 -16.54
CA ARG A 71 16.93 7.37 -16.96
C ARG A 71 17.75 7.27 -18.22
N TRP A 72 18.54 6.20 -18.28
CA TRP A 72 19.35 5.83 -19.43
C TRP A 72 18.69 4.68 -20.19
N LEU A 73 18.76 4.74 -21.52
CA LEU A 73 18.28 3.66 -22.38
C LEU A 73 19.34 2.55 -22.46
N MET A 74 19.00 1.38 -21.94
CA MET A 74 19.68 0.13 -22.24
C MET A 74 19.01 -0.48 -23.48
N PRO A 75 19.72 -0.59 -24.62
CA PRO A 75 19.19 -1.26 -25.80
C PRO A 75 18.83 -2.71 -25.46
N PRO A 76 17.67 -3.24 -25.89
CA PRO A 76 16.83 -2.74 -26.98
C PRO A 76 15.74 -1.71 -26.61
N ASN A 77 15.22 -1.68 -25.38
CA ASN A 77 14.11 -0.74 -25.02
C ASN A 77 13.91 -0.52 -23.50
N SER A 78 14.82 -1.00 -22.64
CA SER A 78 14.68 -0.81 -21.19
C SER A 78 15.29 0.51 -20.75
N TRP A 79 14.63 1.19 -19.81
CA TRP A 79 15.10 2.43 -19.21
C TRP A 79 15.46 2.16 -17.76
N ILE A 80 16.68 2.49 -17.37
CA ILE A 80 17.22 2.20 -16.04
C ILE A 80 17.65 3.53 -15.42
N VAL A 81 17.31 3.71 -14.15
CA VAL A 81 17.84 4.81 -13.34
C VAL A 81 19.27 4.44 -12.98
N ALA A 82 20.23 5.29 -13.34
CA ALA A 82 21.63 5.09 -13.00
C ALA A 82 22.28 6.45 -12.74
N ALA A 83 22.92 6.59 -11.58
CA ALA A 83 23.67 7.79 -11.26
C ALA A 83 24.91 7.92 -12.19
N PRO A 84 25.40 9.14 -12.49
CA PRO A 84 26.67 9.32 -13.18
C PRO A 84 27.79 8.61 -12.41
N GLU A 85 28.75 8.03 -13.14
CA GLU A 85 29.88 7.26 -12.56
C GLU A 85 29.48 6.04 -11.71
N SER A 86 28.23 5.56 -11.81
CA SER A 86 27.76 4.36 -11.13
C SER A 86 28.19 3.05 -11.82
N ARG A 87 28.18 1.96 -11.04
CA ARG A 87 28.38 0.58 -11.54
C ARG A 87 27.38 0.19 -12.64
N GLU A 88 26.15 0.67 -12.54
CA GLU A 88 25.07 0.38 -13.50
C GLU A 88 25.32 1.04 -14.85
N LEU A 89 25.79 2.29 -14.83
CA LEU A 89 26.19 3.01 -16.03
C LEU A 89 27.39 2.34 -16.70
N LEU A 90 28.37 1.88 -15.92
CA LEU A 90 29.52 1.13 -16.42
C LEU A 90 29.07 -0.16 -17.12
N ALA A 91 28.16 -0.92 -16.50
CA ALA A 91 27.61 -2.13 -17.10
C ALA A 91 26.89 -1.86 -18.43
N MET A 92 26.21 -0.72 -18.58
CA MET A 92 25.62 -0.31 -19.86
C MET A 92 26.66 0.07 -20.91
N CYS A 93 27.68 0.84 -20.53
CA CYS A 93 28.79 1.20 -21.40
C CYS A 93 29.46 -0.06 -21.99
N LEU A 94 29.77 -1.04 -21.16
CA LEU A 94 30.38 -2.30 -21.60
C LEU A 94 29.45 -3.10 -22.53
N LYS A 95 28.16 -3.24 -22.19
CA LYS A 95 27.19 -3.96 -23.05
C LYS A 95 26.99 -3.32 -24.41
N LYS A 96 27.15 -2.00 -24.52
CA LYS A 96 26.90 -1.27 -25.77
C LYS A 96 28.04 -1.42 -26.79
N LEU A 97 29.25 -1.69 -26.32
CA LEU A 97 30.40 -1.85 -27.19
C LEU A 97 30.37 -3.19 -27.93
N ARG A 98 30.50 -3.11 -29.26
CA ARG A 98 30.65 -4.28 -30.10
C ARG A 98 32.09 -4.79 -30.01
N GLY A 99 32.26 -6.11 -30.00
CA GLY A 99 33.58 -6.77 -30.02
C GLY A 99 34.14 -7.15 -28.66
N LEU A 100 33.62 -6.61 -27.55
CA LEU A 100 34.08 -6.95 -26.19
C LEU A 100 33.85 -8.40 -25.78
N ASN A 101 32.90 -9.12 -26.39
CA ASN A 101 32.64 -10.53 -26.05
C ASN A 101 33.79 -11.47 -26.43
N LYS A 102 34.68 -11.05 -27.34
CA LYS A 102 35.80 -11.88 -27.79
C LYS A 102 37.01 -11.77 -26.88
N VAL A 103 37.08 -10.72 -26.06
CA VAL A 103 38.30 -10.35 -25.34
C VAL A 103 38.02 -10.25 -23.85
N ARG A 104 38.98 -10.66 -23.01
CA ARG A 104 38.79 -10.67 -21.57
C ARG A 104 39.02 -9.27 -21.00
N ILE A 105 38.05 -8.72 -20.29
CA ILE A 105 38.18 -7.44 -19.59
C ILE A 105 38.87 -7.70 -18.25
N VAL A 106 39.92 -6.92 -17.94
CA VAL A 106 40.63 -6.99 -16.65
C VAL A 106 40.08 -5.95 -15.69
N ASP A 107 40.00 -4.71 -16.15
CA ASP A 107 39.58 -3.55 -15.38
C ASP A 107 38.93 -2.50 -16.30
N ALA A 108 37.96 -1.77 -15.76
CA ALA A 108 37.28 -0.68 -16.43
C ALA A 108 37.02 0.44 -15.42
N SER A 109 37.46 1.66 -15.75
CA SER A 109 37.34 2.82 -14.87
C SER A 109 36.83 4.04 -15.65
N PHE A 110 36.00 4.86 -15.00
CA PHE A 110 35.65 6.16 -15.57
C PHE A 110 36.85 7.11 -15.53
N ILE A 111 37.00 7.91 -16.58
CA ILE A 111 37.86 9.08 -16.58
C ILE A 111 36.96 10.26 -16.33
N TRP A 112 37.27 11.07 -15.30
CA TRP A 112 36.49 12.25 -15.00
C TRP A 112 36.38 13.15 -16.22
N THR A 113 35.16 13.55 -16.52
CA THR A 113 34.81 14.46 -17.62
C THR A 113 33.85 15.50 -17.08
N GLU A 114 33.95 16.72 -17.60
CA GLU A 114 33.07 17.80 -17.17
C GLU A 114 31.58 17.44 -17.43
N PRO A 115 30.67 17.62 -16.45
CA PRO A 115 29.26 17.23 -16.58
C PRO A 115 28.54 17.84 -17.80
N HIS A 116 28.89 19.06 -18.18
CA HIS A 116 28.29 19.77 -19.32
C HIS A 116 28.80 19.32 -20.68
N SER A 117 29.92 18.58 -20.72
CA SER A 117 30.55 18.15 -21.97
C SER A 117 29.72 17.13 -22.76
N ARG A 118 28.69 16.53 -22.13
CA ARG A 118 27.86 15.44 -22.67
C ARG A 118 28.71 14.29 -23.21
N ARG A 119 29.86 14.05 -22.60
CA ARG A 119 30.77 12.97 -22.93
C ARG A 119 31.09 12.23 -21.67
N VAL A 120 31.04 10.90 -21.74
CA VAL A 120 31.52 10.01 -20.68
C VAL A 120 32.71 9.27 -21.24
N LYS A 121 33.87 9.38 -20.59
CA LYS A 121 35.06 8.64 -20.99
C LYS A 121 35.26 7.44 -20.09
N VAL A 122 35.47 6.28 -20.69
CA VAL A 122 35.77 5.04 -19.96
C VAL A 122 37.11 4.52 -20.44
N LYS A 123 38.01 4.28 -19.49
CA LYS A 123 39.25 3.55 -19.72
C LYS A 123 38.97 2.07 -19.54
N ILE A 124 39.23 1.28 -20.57
CA ILE A 124 39.05 -0.18 -20.52
C ILE A 124 40.41 -0.82 -20.69
N THR A 125 40.72 -1.78 -19.81
CA THR A 125 41.90 -2.64 -19.93
C THR A 125 41.46 -4.03 -20.36
N ILE A 126 42.02 -4.47 -21.48
CA ILE A 126 41.68 -5.72 -22.14
C ILE A 126 42.90 -6.63 -22.13
N GLN A 127 42.66 -7.92 -21.98
CA GLN A 127 43.64 -8.99 -22.06
C GLN A 127 43.21 -10.00 -23.13
N ASP A 128 44.08 -10.23 -24.10
CA ASP A 128 43.91 -11.26 -25.12
C ASP A 128 45.16 -12.11 -25.25
N SER A 129 44.99 -13.32 -25.78
CA SER A 129 46.10 -14.18 -26.16
C SER A 129 46.54 -13.86 -27.59
N VAL A 130 47.78 -13.41 -27.74
CA VAL A 130 48.46 -13.32 -29.05
C VAL A 130 49.02 -14.72 -29.38
N GLN A 131 49.42 -14.94 -30.64
CA GLN A 131 49.97 -16.22 -31.14
C GLN A 131 50.95 -16.87 -30.13
N ASP A 132 50.76 -18.17 -29.90
CA ASP A 132 51.50 -19.02 -28.95
C ASP A 132 51.34 -18.69 -27.45
N GLY A 133 50.13 -18.34 -27.00
CA GLY A 133 49.77 -18.34 -25.58
C GLY A 133 50.32 -17.15 -24.77
N MET A 134 50.94 -16.18 -25.44
CA MET A 134 51.41 -14.94 -24.82
C MET A 134 50.22 -14.03 -24.50
N LEU A 135 50.04 -13.70 -23.21
CA LEU A 135 48.99 -12.79 -22.75
C LEU A 135 49.49 -11.35 -22.82
N LEU A 136 48.82 -10.51 -23.61
CA LEU A 136 49.14 -9.09 -23.71
C LEU A 136 47.96 -8.27 -23.16
N GLN A 137 48.27 -7.31 -22.29
CA GLN A 137 47.31 -6.39 -21.70
C GLN A 137 47.46 -5.01 -22.35
N GLN A 138 46.34 -4.47 -22.83
CA GLN A 138 46.30 -3.17 -23.49
C GLN A 138 45.18 -2.32 -22.90
N SER A 139 45.46 -1.04 -22.65
CA SER A 139 44.47 -0.07 -22.19
C SER A 139 44.14 0.92 -23.29
N PHE A 140 42.86 1.20 -23.51
CA PHE A 140 42.41 2.26 -24.40
C PHE A 140 41.23 3.03 -23.78
N GLU A 141 41.03 4.25 -24.27
CA GLU A 141 39.89 5.08 -23.90
C GLU A 141 38.77 4.95 -24.93
N VAL A 142 37.55 4.88 -24.41
CA VAL A 142 36.31 4.91 -25.19
C VAL A 142 35.54 6.17 -24.81
N VAL A 143 35.13 6.93 -25.83
CA VAL A 143 34.34 8.15 -25.66
C VAL A 143 32.88 7.84 -25.95
N TYR A 144 32.03 7.99 -24.93
CA TYR A 144 30.59 7.89 -25.10
C TYR A 144 29.97 9.28 -25.24
N VAL A 145 29.27 9.55 -26.34
CA VAL A 145 28.54 10.81 -26.56
C VAL A 145 27.11 10.66 -26.04
N VAL A 146 26.72 11.50 -25.08
CA VAL A 146 25.37 11.48 -24.50
C VAL A 146 24.41 12.28 -25.40
N ALA A 147 23.45 11.58 -25.98
CA ALA A 147 22.34 12.13 -26.75
C ALA A 147 21.07 12.13 -25.90
N TYR A 148 20.27 13.19 -26.01
CA TYR A 148 18.98 13.23 -25.34
C TYR A 148 17.91 12.53 -26.14
N GLN A 149 17.16 11.67 -25.46
CA GLN A 149 15.98 11.02 -26.00
C GLN A 149 14.92 10.95 -24.90
N GLN A 150 13.69 11.34 -25.21
CA GLN A 150 12.59 11.24 -24.26
C GLN A 150 12.19 9.78 -24.02
N CYS A 151 11.98 9.45 -22.76
CA CYS A 151 11.47 8.15 -22.35
C CYS A 151 9.99 8.02 -22.75
N PRO A 152 9.51 6.84 -23.18
CA PRO A 152 8.09 6.68 -23.54
C PRO A 152 7.11 6.99 -22.40
N GLU A 153 7.51 6.78 -21.14
CA GLU A 153 6.71 7.14 -19.96
C GLU A 153 6.60 8.66 -19.78
N CYS A 154 7.70 9.38 -19.98
CA CYS A 154 7.81 10.83 -19.91
C CYS A 154 7.04 11.49 -21.06
N ALA A 155 7.18 10.96 -22.28
CA ALA A 155 6.40 11.42 -23.42
C ALA A 155 4.90 11.27 -23.16
N LYS A 156 4.50 10.23 -22.39
CA LYS A 156 3.11 9.99 -22.05
C LYS A 156 2.56 10.98 -21.02
N SER A 157 3.36 11.48 -20.09
CA SER A 157 2.90 12.47 -19.10
C SER A 157 2.55 13.82 -19.73
N TYR A 158 3.11 14.16 -20.90
CA TYR A 158 2.70 15.35 -21.67
C TYR A 158 1.37 15.18 -22.40
N THR A 159 0.83 13.96 -22.47
CA THR A 159 -0.51 13.72 -23.02
C THR A 159 -1.55 13.73 -21.90
N ALA A 160 -2.80 14.07 -22.22
CA ALA A 160 -3.91 14.01 -21.26
C ALA A 160 -4.16 12.59 -20.68
N ASN A 161 -3.52 11.56 -21.24
CA ASN A 161 -3.68 10.15 -20.88
C ASN A 161 -2.59 9.69 -19.91
N VAL A 162 -2.43 10.42 -18.80
CA VAL A 162 -1.40 10.18 -17.78
C VAL A 162 -1.57 8.79 -17.14
N TRP A 163 -2.81 8.41 -16.82
CA TRP A 163 -3.16 7.10 -16.23
C TRP A 163 -3.66 6.10 -17.29
N ARG A 164 -3.53 4.79 -17.00
CA ARG A 164 -4.09 3.72 -17.84
C ARG A 164 -5.27 3.03 -17.19
N ALA A 165 -5.27 2.89 -15.87
CA ALA A 165 -6.35 2.27 -15.15
C ALA A 165 -6.87 3.22 -14.08
N ALA A 166 -8.18 3.27 -13.89
CA ALA A 166 -8.82 4.01 -12.80
C ALA A 166 -9.76 3.07 -12.04
N VAL A 167 -9.72 3.12 -10.71
CA VAL A 167 -10.66 2.42 -9.84
C VAL A 167 -11.54 3.45 -9.13
N GLN A 168 -12.82 3.47 -9.48
CA GLN A 168 -13.81 4.38 -8.95
C GLN A 168 -14.58 3.69 -7.84
N VAL A 169 -14.29 4.07 -6.60
CA VAL A 169 -14.95 3.51 -5.41
C VAL A 169 -16.12 4.40 -5.05
N ARG A 170 -17.34 3.85 -5.01
CA ARG A 170 -18.57 4.59 -4.70
C ARG A 170 -19.42 3.88 -3.67
N GLN A 171 -20.01 4.67 -2.77
CA GLN A 171 -20.98 4.21 -1.79
C GLN A 171 -22.20 5.12 -1.79
N LYS A 172 -23.38 4.55 -2.11
CA LYS A 172 -24.65 5.29 -2.17
C LYS A 172 -25.32 5.32 -0.80
N VAL A 173 -24.74 6.04 0.15
CA VAL A 173 -25.28 6.20 1.51
C VAL A 173 -25.15 7.65 1.95
N LEU A 174 -26.04 8.08 2.84
CA LEU A 174 -26.01 9.42 3.43
C LEU A 174 -24.81 9.61 4.37
N HIS A 175 -24.54 8.62 5.24
CA HIS A 175 -23.37 8.54 6.12
C HIS A 175 -22.26 7.67 5.52
N LYS A 176 -21.01 8.11 5.66
CA LYS A 176 -19.84 7.44 5.03
C LYS A 176 -18.97 6.64 6.02
N ARG A 177 -19.58 5.97 7.01
CA ARG A 177 -18.85 5.25 8.08
C ARG A 177 -17.94 4.13 7.55
N THR A 178 -18.46 3.27 6.68
CA THR A 178 -17.68 2.18 6.07
C THR A 178 -16.58 2.70 5.15
N PHE A 179 -16.77 3.87 4.56
CA PHE A 179 -15.78 4.51 3.71
C PHE A 179 -14.60 5.05 4.53
N LEU A 180 -14.88 5.71 5.66
CA LEU A 180 -13.85 6.12 6.63
C LEU A 180 -13.08 4.92 7.17
N PHE A 181 -13.78 3.82 7.47
CA PHE A 181 -13.16 2.57 7.87
C PHE A 181 -12.25 1.98 6.76
N LEU A 182 -12.73 1.98 5.52
CA LEU A 182 -11.95 1.50 4.36
C LEU A 182 -10.68 2.34 4.14
N GLU A 183 -10.75 3.66 4.27
CA GLU A 183 -9.59 4.55 4.11
C GLU A 183 -8.48 4.17 5.10
N GLN A 184 -8.82 3.95 6.37
CA GLN A 184 -7.85 3.54 7.38
C GLN A 184 -7.25 2.16 7.09
N LEU A 185 -8.05 1.23 6.56
CA LEU A 185 -7.58 -0.10 6.25
C LEU A 185 -6.63 -0.10 5.04
N ILE A 186 -6.91 0.72 4.03
CA ILE A 186 -5.98 0.94 2.89
C ILE A 186 -4.66 1.53 3.38
N MET A 187 -4.68 2.44 4.37
CA MET A 187 -3.47 3.00 4.98
C MET A 187 -2.68 1.93 5.73
N LYS A 188 -3.35 1.15 6.59
CA LYS A 188 -2.74 0.08 7.39
C LYS A 188 -2.02 -0.96 6.52
N HIS A 189 -2.61 -1.35 5.40
CA HIS A 189 -2.00 -2.31 4.47
C HIS A 189 -1.10 -1.67 3.41
N GLY A 190 -1.03 -0.34 3.33
CA GLY A 190 -0.21 0.37 2.33
C GLY A 190 -0.63 0.12 0.88
N ALA A 191 -1.91 -0.18 0.63
CA ALA A 191 -2.40 -0.55 -0.71
C ALA A 191 -2.47 0.64 -1.70
N HIS A 192 -2.30 1.87 -1.22
CA HIS A 192 -2.31 3.11 -2.01
C HIS A 192 -0.94 3.49 -2.59
N LYS A 193 0.15 2.78 -2.25
CA LYS A 193 1.54 3.13 -2.66
C LYS A 193 1.77 3.16 -4.18
N ASP A 194 1.02 2.34 -4.92
CA ASP A 194 1.13 2.24 -6.38
C ASP A 194 0.23 3.25 -7.14
N THR A 195 -0.51 4.09 -6.41
CA THR A 195 -1.42 5.07 -7.01
C THR A 195 -0.64 6.29 -7.48
N LEU A 196 -1.02 6.81 -8.66
CA LEU A 196 -0.46 8.07 -9.19
C LEU A 196 -1.12 9.28 -8.53
N ASN A 197 -2.44 9.21 -8.40
CA ASN A 197 -3.25 10.30 -7.89
C ASN A 197 -4.55 9.74 -7.29
N ILE A 198 -5.05 10.40 -6.26
CA ILE A 198 -6.29 10.10 -5.55
C ILE A 198 -7.17 11.35 -5.64
N ARG A 199 -8.31 11.25 -6.35
CA ARG A 199 -9.27 12.34 -6.46
C ARG A 199 -10.53 12.05 -5.68
N GLU A 200 -11.01 13.04 -4.94
CA GLU A 200 -12.33 12.96 -4.33
C GLU A 200 -13.44 13.20 -5.36
N ALA A 201 -14.51 12.42 -5.26
CA ALA A 201 -15.70 12.57 -6.08
C ALA A 201 -16.95 12.55 -5.20
N LYS A 202 -18.08 12.94 -5.76
CA LYS A 202 -19.35 12.75 -5.07
C LYS A 202 -19.55 11.27 -4.76
N ASP A 203 -19.90 10.97 -3.51
CA ASP A 203 -20.18 9.61 -3.02
C ASP A 203 -18.98 8.64 -3.07
N GLY A 204 -17.73 9.13 -3.15
CA GLY A 204 -16.53 8.29 -2.99
C GLY A 204 -15.21 8.91 -3.47
N ILE A 205 -14.28 8.06 -3.91
CA ILE A 205 -12.93 8.47 -4.38
C ILE A 205 -12.53 7.68 -5.63
N ASP A 206 -11.66 8.28 -6.44
CA ASP A 206 -11.08 7.70 -7.64
C ASP A 206 -9.57 7.51 -7.46
N PHE A 207 -9.11 6.27 -7.64
CA PHE A 207 -7.69 5.92 -7.64
C PHE A 207 -7.18 5.75 -9.06
N PHE A 208 -6.13 6.48 -9.41
CA PHE A 208 -5.49 6.38 -10.73
C PHE A 208 -4.22 5.55 -10.68
N PHE A 209 -4.09 4.61 -11.62
CA PHE A 209 -2.96 3.69 -11.73
C PHE A 209 -2.27 3.80 -13.10
N ALA A 210 -0.95 3.64 -13.10
CA ALA A 210 -0.12 3.64 -14.31
C ALA A 210 -0.29 2.34 -15.11
N GLN A 211 -0.46 1.22 -14.42
CA GLN A 211 -0.59 -0.12 -15.00
C GLN A 211 -1.91 -0.78 -14.60
N LYS A 212 -2.42 -1.65 -15.48
CA LYS A 212 -3.65 -2.43 -15.23
C LYS A 212 -3.49 -3.39 -14.05
N ASN A 213 -2.35 -4.06 -13.95
CA ASN A 213 -2.09 -5.08 -12.92
C ASN A 213 -2.15 -4.50 -11.49
N GLN A 214 -1.76 -3.24 -11.30
CA GLN A 214 -1.84 -2.55 -10.00
C GLN A 214 -3.30 -2.32 -9.60
N ALA A 215 -4.15 -1.92 -10.55
CA ALA A 215 -5.58 -1.75 -10.32
C ALA A 215 -6.29 -3.07 -9.99
N GLU A 216 -5.94 -4.17 -10.67
CA GLU A 216 -6.51 -5.50 -10.36
C GLU A 216 -6.10 -5.98 -8.96
N LYS A 217 -4.84 -5.79 -8.56
CA LYS A 217 -4.40 -6.07 -7.17
C LYS A 217 -5.17 -5.25 -6.14
N PHE A 218 -5.43 -3.98 -6.44
CA PHE A 218 -6.21 -3.11 -5.55
C PHE A 218 -7.67 -3.56 -5.45
N ILE A 219 -8.25 -4.03 -6.54
CA ILE A 219 -9.61 -4.61 -6.56
C ILE A 219 -9.68 -5.90 -5.75
N ASP A 220 -8.67 -6.77 -5.87
CA ASP A 220 -8.58 -8.00 -5.07
C ASP A 220 -8.50 -7.68 -3.57
N PHE A 221 -7.73 -6.65 -3.21
CA PHE A 221 -7.70 -6.10 -1.85
C PHE A 221 -9.08 -5.61 -1.40
N LEU A 222 -9.79 -4.81 -2.21
CA LEU A 222 -11.15 -4.36 -1.87
C LEU A 222 -12.11 -5.53 -1.62
N ASN A 223 -12.11 -6.55 -2.49
CA ASN A 223 -12.96 -7.73 -2.35
C ASN A 223 -12.65 -8.54 -1.07
N SER A 224 -11.41 -8.49 -0.58
CA SER A 224 -10.99 -9.18 0.66
C SER A 224 -11.39 -8.46 1.95
N VAL A 225 -11.74 -7.18 1.87
CA VAL A 225 -11.99 -6.34 3.05
C VAL A 225 -13.46 -5.95 3.17
N VAL A 226 -14.10 -5.60 2.06
CA VAL A 226 -15.46 -5.05 2.01
C VAL A 226 -16.28 -5.77 0.93
N PRO A 227 -17.60 -5.97 1.12
CA PRO A 227 -18.47 -6.46 0.05
C PRO A 227 -18.59 -5.39 -1.06
N VAL A 228 -17.97 -5.66 -2.19
CA VAL A 228 -17.98 -4.78 -3.36
C VAL A 228 -18.56 -5.51 -4.57
N LYS A 229 -19.20 -4.74 -5.46
CA LYS A 229 -19.50 -5.16 -6.83
C LYS A 229 -18.63 -4.38 -7.79
N VAL A 230 -17.83 -5.10 -8.57
CA VAL A 230 -16.91 -4.49 -9.53
C VAL A 230 -17.40 -4.72 -10.95
N LYS A 231 -17.39 -3.65 -11.75
CA LYS A 231 -17.62 -3.68 -13.20
C LYS A 231 -16.41 -3.09 -13.90
N ALA A 232 -15.86 -3.79 -14.88
CA ALA A 232 -14.77 -3.29 -15.71
C ALA A 232 -15.30 -2.79 -17.05
N SER A 233 -14.79 -1.65 -17.51
CA SER A 233 -14.94 -1.13 -18.87
C SER A 233 -13.58 -0.76 -19.44
N GLN A 234 -13.49 -0.73 -20.77
CA GLN A 234 -12.28 -0.34 -21.47
C GLN A 234 -12.60 0.60 -22.63
N GLU A 235 -11.72 1.57 -22.84
CA GLU A 235 -11.80 2.56 -23.90
C GLU A 235 -10.54 2.46 -24.76
N LEU A 236 -10.70 2.35 -26.08
CA LEU A 236 -9.57 2.31 -27.02
C LEU A 236 -9.00 3.72 -27.21
N ILE A 237 -7.72 3.91 -26.91
CA ILE A 237 -7.02 5.18 -27.14
C ILE A 237 -6.45 5.21 -28.55
N SER A 238 -5.70 4.17 -28.90
CA SER A 238 -4.97 4.09 -30.16
C SER A 238 -4.75 2.64 -30.57
N HIS A 239 -4.64 2.41 -31.87
CA HIS A 239 -4.33 1.11 -32.45
C HIS A 239 -3.19 1.30 -33.45
N ASP A 240 -2.04 0.72 -33.17
CA ASP A 240 -0.91 0.71 -34.08
C ASP A 240 -1.10 -0.36 -35.16
N THR A 241 -1.23 0.06 -36.41
CA THR A 241 -1.46 -0.84 -37.56
C THR A 241 -0.21 -1.65 -37.92
N HIS A 242 0.99 -1.18 -37.60
CA HIS A 242 2.24 -1.89 -37.93
C HIS A 242 2.54 -3.03 -36.96
N THR A 243 2.20 -2.84 -35.68
CA THR A 243 2.43 -3.87 -34.65
C THR A 243 1.16 -4.59 -34.21
N SER A 244 0.00 -4.16 -34.71
CA SER A 244 -1.34 -4.61 -34.28
C SER A 244 -1.55 -4.50 -32.76
N LYS A 245 -0.86 -3.56 -32.11
CA LYS A 245 -0.99 -3.31 -30.66
C LYS A 245 -1.98 -2.18 -30.43
N SER A 246 -3.04 -2.48 -29.69
CA SER A 246 -3.98 -1.50 -29.20
C SER A 246 -3.63 -1.05 -27.78
N SER A 247 -3.74 0.26 -27.54
CA SER A 247 -3.63 0.86 -26.22
C SER A 247 -5.03 1.18 -25.71
N TYR A 248 -5.39 0.62 -24.56
CA TYR A 248 -6.66 0.86 -23.89
C TYR A 248 -6.48 1.65 -22.60
N LYS A 249 -7.50 2.42 -22.22
CA LYS A 249 -7.75 2.80 -20.82
C LYS A 249 -8.73 1.82 -20.21
N PHE A 250 -8.53 1.52 -18.94
CA PHE A 250 -9.39 0.65 -18.16
C PHE A 250 -10.03 1.45 -17.04
N THR A 251 -11.34 1.28 -16.87
CA THR A 251 -12.07 1.89 -15.76
C THR A 251 -12.79 0.79 -15.00
N TYR A 252 -12.58 0.75 -13.70
CA TYR A 252 -13.22 -0.19 -12.80
C TYR A 252 -14.15 0.57 -11.88
N SER A 253 -15.46 0.33 -12.01
CA SER A 253 -16.47 0.88 -11.11
C SER A 253 -16.71 -0.12 -9.98
N ALA A 254 -16.30 0.26 -8.77
CA ALA A 254 -16.45 -0.50 -7.53
C ALA A 254 -17.57 0.12 -6.69
N GLU A 255 -18.71 -0.55 -6.62
CA GLU A 255 -19.87 -0.14 -5.83
C GLU A 255 -19.88 -0.92 -4.50
N LEU A 256 -19.78 -0.20 -3.38
CA LEU A 256 -19.94 -0.75 -2.03
C LEU A 256 -21.41 -1.01 -1.72
N VAL A 257 -21.67 -1.98 -0.85
CA VAL A 257 -23.00 -2.21 -0.30
C VAL A 257 -23.46 -0.95 0.46
N PRO A 258 -24.67 -0.42 0.18
CA PRO A 258 -25.21 0.76 0.84
C PRO A 258 -25.84 0.45 2.21
N ILE A 259 -25.08 -0.21 3.09
CA ILE A 259 -25.46 -0.52 4.48
C ILE A 259 -24.22 -0.26 5.31
N CYS A 260 -24.35 0.46 6.43
CA CYS A 260 -23.26 0.63 7.37
C CYS A 260 -23.51 -0.16 8.67
N LYS A 261 -22.51 -0.07 9.55
CA LYS A 261 -22.61 -0.58 10.91
C LYS A 261 -23.68 0.21 11.67
N ASP A 262 -24.44 -0.51 12.48
CA ASP A 262 -25.51 -0.06 13.38
C ASP A 262 -26.84 0.31 12.67
N ASP A 263 -26.94 0.15 11.35
CA ASP A 263 -28.19 0.39 10.62
C ASP A 263 -29.21 -0.73 10.83
N LEU A 264 -30.50 -0.36 10.82
CA LEU A 264 -31.62 -1.29 10.84
C LEU A 264 -31.99 -1.69 9.42
N VAL A 265 -32.17 -2.98 9.18
CA VAL A 265 -32.38 -3.55 7.86
C VAL A 265 -33.62 -4.45 7.85
N ALA A 266 -34.44 -4.30 6.82
CA ALA A 266 -35.52 -5.23 6.50
C ALA A 266 -35.09 -6.15 5.35
N LEU A 267 -34.89 -7.43 5.65
CA LEU A 267 -34.57 -8.44 4.64
C LEU A 267 -35.81 -8.90 3.87
N PRO A 268 -35.66 -9.23 2.57
CA PRO A 268 -36.69 -9.95 1.84
C PRO A 268 -37.01 -11.30 2.51
N ILE A 269 -38.29 -11.61 2.69
CA ILE A 269 -38.77 -12.80 3.42
C ILE A 269 -38.21 -14.11 2.82
N LYS A 270 -38.03 -14.17 1.50
CA LYS A 270 -37.44 -15.34 0.82
C LYS A 270 -35.98 -15.55 1.25
N MET A 271 -35.22 -14.47 1.40
CA MET A 271 -33.82 -14.49 1.80
C MET A 271 -33.68 -14.86 3.28
N ALA A 272 -34.51 -14.28 4.14
CA ALA A 272 -34.54 -14.62 5.56
C ALA A 272 -34.83 -16.12 5.82
N LYS A 273 -35.74 -16.71 5.03
CA LYS A 273 -36.03 -18.16 5.07
C LYS A 273 -34.83 -19.03 4.66
N GLN A 274 -34.09 -18.62 3.63
CA GLN A 274 -32.90 -19.33 3.17
C GLN A 274 -31.76 -19.27 4.20
N ASN A 275 -31.63 -18.14 4.88
CA ASN A 275 -30.58 -17.87 5.85
C ASN A 275 -30.99 -18.31 7.27
N GLY A 276 -31.39 -19.58 7.40
CA GLY A 276 -31.69 -20.19 8.70
C GLY A 276 -33.02 -19.75 9.32
N ASN A 277 -33.99 -19.33 8.50
CA ASN A 277 -35.32 -18.86 8.93
C ASN A 277 -35.25 -17.76 10.01
N ILE A 278 -34.32 -16.83 9.80
CA ILE A 278 -34.09 -15.69 10.69
C ILE A 278 -35.27 -14.69 10.59
N SER A 279 -35.46 -13.87 11.64
CA SER A 279 -36.37 -12.73 11.56
C SER A 279 -35.97 -11.80 10.42
N PRO A 280 -36.92 -11.30 9.60
CA PRO A 280 -36.61 -10.36 8.54
C PRO A 280 -36.09 -8.99 9.02
N LEU A 281 -36.36 -8.60 10.27
CA LEU A 281 -35.88 -7.33 10.84
C LEU A 281 -34.56 -7.57 11.58
N LEU A 282 -33.48 -6.94 11.12
CA LEU A 282 -32.12 -7.22 11.62
C LEU A 282 -31.29 -5.93 11.77
N LEU A 283 -30.32 -5.97 12.67
CA LEU A 283 -29.30 -4.95 12.83
C LEU A 283 -28.01 -5.36 12.12
N CYS A 284 -27.36 -4.43 11.43
CA CYS A 284 -26.02 -4.64 10.89
C CYS A 284 -24.98 -4.41 11.99
N HIS A 285 -24.39 -5.46 12.54
CA HIS A 285 -23.41 -5.29 13.63
C HIS A 285 -21.97 -5.16 13.12
N LYS A 286 -21.64 -5.74 11.96
CA LYS A 286 -20.29 -5.72 11.40
C LYS A 286 -20.33 -5.80 9.88
N ILE A 287 -19.40 -5.08 9.25
CA ILE A 287 -19.14 -5.16 7.82
C ILE A 287 -17.70 -5.63 7.65
N GLY A 288 -17.54 -6.81 7.04
CA GLY A 288 -16.24 -7.38 6.66
C GLY A 288 -16.25 -7.74 5.18
N THR A 289 -15.76 -8.92 4.81
CA THR A 289 -15.92 -9.46 3.43
C THR A 289 -17.39 -9.65 3.02
N SER A 290 -18.23 -9.92 4.02
CA SER A 290 -19.68 -10.08 3.92
C SER A 290 -20.36 -9.10 4.88
N VAL A 291 -21.65 -8.87 4.66
CA VAL A 291 -22.49 -8.08 5.59
C VAL A 291 -22.94 -9.02 6.71
N TYR A 292 -22.62 -8.68 7.96
CA TYR A 292 -23.01 -9.48 9.12
C TYR A 292 -24.18 -8.81 9.85
N LEU A 293 -25.29 -9.54 9.88
CA LEU A 293 -26.55 -9.12 10.49
C LEU A 293 -26.79 -9.89 11.80
N LEU A 294 -27.48 -9.24 12.73
CA LEU A 294 -27.85 -9.76 14.05
C LEU A 294 -29.34 -9.51 14.29
N ASP A 295 -30.05 -10.54 14.74
CA ASP A 295 -31.39 -10.39 15.31
C ASP A 295 -31.29 -10.03 16.81
N PRO A 296 -31.74 -8.83 17.23
CA PRO A 296 -31.66 -8.40 18.62
C PRO A 296 -32.55 -9.21 19.58
N GLN A 297 -33.61 -9.88 19.09
CA GLN A 297 -34.54 -10.63 19.93
C GLN A 297 -34.09 -12.07 20.19
N THR A 298 -33.37 -12.68 19.24
CA THR A 298 -33.00 -14.11 19.29
C THR A 298 -31.49 -14.37 19.32
N LEU A 299 -30.67 -13.32 19.12
CA LEU A 299 -29.23 -13.39 18.88
C LEU A 299 -28.85 -14.35 17.75
N GLN A 300 -29.71 -14.54 16.76
CA GLN A 300 -29.32 -15.25 15.56
C GLN A 300 -28.48 -14.31 14.69
N THR A 301 -27.33 -14.80 14.23
CA THR A 301 -26.47 -14.07 13.30
C THR A 301 -26.66 -14.61 11.89
N CYS A 302 -26.60 -13.73 10.91
CA CYS A 302 -26.70 -14.07 9.49
C CYS A 302 -25.62 -13.34 8.72
N ASP A 303 -24.87 -14.04 7.88
CA ASP A 303 -23.91 -13.48 6.96
C ASP A 303 -24.48 -13.45 5.53
N ILE A 304 -24.36 -12.30 4.88
CA ILE A 304 -24.80 -12.10 3.50
C ILE A 304 -23.58 -11.74 2.67
N SER A 305 -23.21 -12.65 1.75
CA SER A 305 -22.13 -12.40 0.81
C SER A 305 -22.53 -11.42 -0.29
N SER A 306 -21.55 -10.68 -0.81
CA SER A 306 -21.74 -9.69 -1.88
C SER A 306 -22.54 -10.24 -3.08
N PRO A 307 -22.23 -11.43 -3.65
CA PRO A 307 -22.97 -11.94 -4.81
C PRO A 307 -24.45 -12.22 -4.54
N ILE A 308 -24.81 -12.60 -3.31
CA ILE A 308 -26.20 -12.87 -2.94
C ILE A 308 -26.94 -11.54 -2.75
N TYR A 309 -26.33 -10.57 -2.06
CA TYR A 309 -26.88 -9.23 -1.89
C TYR A 309 -27.22 -8.58 -3.23
N TRP A 310 -26.30 -8.60 -4.20
CA TRP A 310 -26.49 -7.93 -5.49
C TRP A 310 -27.49 -8.61 -6.44
N ARG A 311 -27.97 -9.83 -6.13
CA ARG A 311 -29.07 -10.47 -6.87
C ARG A 311 -30.44 -9.93 -6.43
N ALA A 312 -30.57 -9.58 -5.16
CA ALA A 312 -31.79 -9.03 -4.56
C ALA A 312 -31.39 -7.91 -3.59
N PRO A 313 -30.99 -6.74 -4.10
CA PRO A 313 -30.52 -5.64 -3.26
C PRO A 313 -31.66 -5.10 -2.39
N PHE A 314 -31.35 -4.80 -1.14
CA PHE A 314 -32.24 -4.15 -0.18
C PHE A 314 -31.50 -2.98 0.49
N LEU A 315 -32.25 -1.97 0.92
CA LEU A 315 -31.71 -0.77 1.55
C LEU A 315 -31.87 -0.83 3.07
N SER A 316 -31.12 0.01 3.80
CA SER A 316 -31.40 0.27 5.21
C SER A 316 -32.81 0.83 5.38
N LEU A 317 -33.47 0.46 6.48
CA LEU A 317 -34.77 1.00 6.89
C LEU A 317 -34.58 2.36 7.55
N THR A 318 -33.61 2.43 8.46
CA THR A 318 -33.21 3.63 9.19
C THR A 318 -31.70 3.71 9.26
N ASP A 319 -31.21 4.95 9.21
CA ASP A 319 -29.80 5.26 9.33
C ASP A 319 -29.44 5.62 10.78
N THR A 320 -28.15 5.60 11.10
CA THR A 320 -27.62 6.00 12.43
C THR A 320 -28.02 7.41 12.90
N HIS A 321 -28.38 8.33 11.98
CA HIS A 321 -28.84 9.68 12.34
C HIS A 321 -30.20 9.72 13.05
N GLU A 322 -31.03 8.69 12.87
CA GLU A 322 -32.37 8.60 13.46
C GLU A 322 -32.37 7.91 14.83
N LEU A 323 -31.19 7.60 15.38
CA LEU A 323 -31.05 7.01 16.70
C LEU A 323 -31.54 7.99 17.79
N VAL A 324 -32.38 7.48 18.68
CA VAL A 324 -32.92 8.21 19.83
C VAL A 324 -32.32 7.67 21.12
N GLU A 325 -32.08 8.55 22.09
CA GLU A 325 -31.60 8.17 23.42
C GLU A 325 -32.74 7.62 24.29
N PHE A 326 -32.50 6.43 24.84
CA PHE A 326 -33.34 5.74 25.80
C PHE A 326 -32.60 5.56 27.11
N ILE A 327 -33.31 5.64 28.22
CA ILE A 327 -32.80 5.36 29.56
C ILE A 327 -33.33 3.99 29.98
N VAL A 328 -32.41 3.12 30.40
CA VAL A 328 -32.74 1.78 30.87
C VAL A 328 -33.25 1.86 32.29
N MET A 329 -34.50 1.46 32.53
CA MET A 329 -35.11 1.44 33.86
C MET A 329 -34.80 0.15 34.59
N ASP A 330 -34.90 -0.97 33.90
CA ASP A 330 -34.66 -2.30 34.44
C ASP A 330 -34.15 -3.25 33.34
N ILE A 331 -33.35 -4.25 33.72
CA ILE A 331 -32.78 -5.22 32.79
C ILE A 331 -32.71 -6.64 33.39
N ASP A 332 -33.50 -7.54 32.82
CA ASP A 332 -33.57 -8.94 33.19
C ASP A 332 -32.75 -9.79 32.21
N ARG A 333 -31.62 -10.31 32.68
CA ARG A 333 -30.72 -11.13 31.86
C ARG A 333 -31.27 -12.55 31.74
N THR A 334 -31.39 -13.03 30.50
CA THR A 334 -31.72 -14.43 30.21
C THR A 334 -30.44 -15.28 30.18
N ALA A 335 -30.55 -16.59 30.38
CA ALA A 335 -29.42 -17.53 30.34
C ALA A 335 -28.75 -17.68 28.96
N THR A 336 -29.39 -17.23 27.89
CA THR A 336 -28.88 -17.38 26.51
C THR A 336 -27.76 -16.37 26.23
N GLN A 337 -26.53 -16.88 26.15
CA GLN A 337 -25.34 -16.11 25.79
C GLN A 337 -24.71 -16.65 24.50
N LYS A 338 -24.32 -15.74 23.60
CA LYS A 338 -23.56 -16.05 22.38
C LYS A 338 -22.38 -15.10 22.28
N GLY A 339 -21.20 -15.58 22.69
CA GLY A 339 -19.97 -14.79 22.69
C GLY A 339 -20.07 -13.56 23.60
N LYS A 340 -19.92 -12.37 23.01
CA LYS A 340 -20.01 -11.09 23.70
C LYS A 340 -21.45 -10.66 24.03
N TRP A 341 -22.42 -11.21 23.31
CA TRP A 341 -23.82 -10.82 23.47
C TRP A 341 -24.55 -11.75 24.45
N THR A 342 -25.36 -11.14 25.31
CA THR A 342 -26.24 -11.85 26.25
C THR A 342 -27.64 -11.33 26.04
N LEU A 343 -28.60 -12.24 25.87
CA LEU A 343 -30.00 -11.86 25.74
C LEU A 343 -30.48 -11.26 27.05
N ALA A 344 -31.13 -10.11 26.99
CA ALA A 344 -31.82 -9.53 28.13
C ALA A 344 -33.15 -8.91 27.70
N GLU A 345 -34.10 -8.91 28.62
CA GLU A 345 -35.34 -8.17 28.53
C GLU A 345 -35.13 -6.83 29.25
N ALA A 346 -35.30 -5.72 28.54
CA ALA A 346 -35.04 -4.38 29.04
C ALA A 346 -36.33 -3.56 29.02
N THR A 347 -36.60 -2.90 30.14
CA THR A 347 -37.64 -1.87 30.24
C THR A 347 -36.99 -0.51 30.04
N VAL A 348 -37.38 0.20 28.99
CA VAL A 348 -36.74 1.46 28.58
C VAL A 348 -37.75 2.59 28.48
N ALA A 349 -37.33 3.79 28.87
CA ALA A 349 -38.07 5.03 28.68
C ALA A 349 -37.27 5.94 27.75
N ARG A 350 -37.93 6.77 26.94
CA ARG A 350 -37.21 7.76 26.12
C ARG A 350 -36.65 8.85 27.02
N ALA A 351 -35.41 9.27 26.80
CA ALA A 351 -34.79 10.32 27.61
C ALA A 351 -35.57 11.64 27.59
N SER A 352 -36.17 11.98 26.45
CA SER A 352 -37.01 13.19 26.31
C SER A 352 -38.37 13.10 27.01
N ASP A 353 -38.90 11.88 27.20
CA ASP A 353 -40.21 11.67 27.84
C ASP A 353 -40.06 11.51 29.36
N LEU A 354 -38.85 11.17 29.84
CA LEU A 354 -38.57 10.96 31.26
C LEU A 354 -38.83 12.23 32.07
N GLY A 355 -39.76 12.14 33.03
CA GLY A 355 -40.17 13.24 33.91
C GLY A 355 -41.38 14.04 33.41
N SER A 356 -41.84 13.81 32.18
CA SER A 356 -43.08 14.41 31.66
C SER A 356 -44.17 13.37 31.36
N ASN A 357 -43.80 12.18 30.90
CA ASN A 357 -44.70 11.08 30.57
C ASN A 357 -44.19 9.75 31.15
N ASP A 358 -45.07 8.95 31.75
CA ASP A 358 -44.73 7.62 32.31
C ASP A 358 -44.79 6.49 31.27
N ARG A 359 -44.46 6.77 30.01
CA ARG A 359 -44.47 5.76 28.93
C ARG A 359 -43.19 4.95 28.94
N THR A 360 -43.31 3.68 29.28
CA THR A 360 -42.22 2.70 29.21
C THR A 360 -42.44 1.71 28.06
N TYR A 361 -41.37 1.35 27.38
CA TYR A 361 -41.35 0.33 26.33
C TYR A 361 -40.64 -0.92 26.84
N PHE A 362 -41.17 -2.07 26.45
CA PHE A 362 -40.58 -3.37 26.77
C PHE A 362 -39.88 -3.92 25.52
N THR A 363 -38.61 -4.30 25.65
CA THR A 363 -37.82 -4.78 24.50
C THR A 363 -36.89 -5.92 24.87
N ARG A 364 -36.65 -6.82 23.92
CA ARG A 364 -35.56 -7.81 24.01
C ARG A 364 -34.33 -7.28 23.30
N THR A 365 -33.19 -7.40 23.95
CA THR A 365 -31.94 -6.78 23.51
C THR A 365 -30.78 -7.76 23.60
N HIS A 366 -29.79 -7.54 22.74
CA HIS A 366 -28.54 -8.31 22.70
C HIS A 366 -27.45 -7.71 23.61
N LEU A 367 -27.73 -6.55 24.22
CA LEU A 367 -26.81 -5.76 25.04
C LEU A 367 -26.89 -6.08 26.54
N GLY A 368 -27.41 -7.26 26.91
CA GLY A 368 -27.69 -7.62 28.31
C GLY A 368 -26.49 -7.59 29.25
N ARG A 369 -25.29 -7.89 28.74
CA ARG A 369 -24.04 -7.83 29.51
C ARG A 369 -23.55 -6.39 29.71
N LEU A 370 -23.82 -5.52 28.75
CA LEU A 370 -23.26 -4.16 28.69
C LEU A 370 -24.12 -3.14 29.44
N LEU A 371 -25.44 -3.29 29.36
CA LEU A 371 -26.40 -2.37 29.97
C LEU A 371 -26.65 -2.72 31.44
N GLN A 372 -26.78 -1.67 32.24
CA GLN A 372 -27.22 -1.68 33.62
C GLN A 372 -28.41 -0.72 33.80
N PRO A 373 -29.24 -0.89 34.84
CA PRO A 373 -30.29 0.07 35.16
C PRO A 373 -29.70 1.47 35.41
N GLY A 374 -30.29 2.50 34.80
CA GLY A 374 -29.82 3.88 34.84
C GLY A 374 -28.92 4.30 33.68
N ASP A 375 -28.47 3.35 32.84
CA ASP A 375 -27.66 3.66 31.66
C ASP A 375 -28.47 4.31 30.53
N SER A 376 -27.82 5.17 29.75
CA SER A 376 -28.31 5.64 28.45
C SER A 376 -27.95 4.65 27.33
N ALA A 377 -28.89 4.37 26.44
CA ALA A 377 -28.72 3.55 25.24
C ALA A 377 -29.29 4.25 24.01
N MET A 378 -28.62 4.15 22.87
CA MET A 378 -29.15 4.58 21.58
C MET A 378 -29.98 3.46 20.97
N GLY A 379 -31.15 3.79 20.45
CA GLY A 379 -32.02 2.83 19.77
C GLY A 379 -32.93 3.47 18.74
N TYR A 380 -33.56 2.62 17.94
CA TYR A 380 -34.62 3.00 17.03
C TYR A 380 -35.97 2.84 17.70
N LEU A 381 -36.80 3.88 17.60
CA LEU A 381 -38.21 3.79 17.93
C LEU A 381 -38.96 3.35 16.67
N MET A 382 -39.57 2.17 16.70
CA MET A 382 -40.43 1.67 15.63
C MET A 382 -41.88 2.11 15.85
N ALA A 383 -42.29 2.27 17.11
CA ALA A 383 -43.63 2.70 17.48
C ALA A 383 -43.90 4.14 17.04
N GLY A 384 -44.74 4.30 16.01
CA GLY A 384 -45.19 5.61 15.50
C GLY A 384 -44.35 6.17 14.34
N THR A 385 -43.28 5.47 13.94
CA THR A 385 -42.52 5.80 12.72
C THR A 385 -43.13 5.07 11.53
N VAL A 386 -43.44 5.81 10.46
CA VAL A 386 -43.95 5.23 9.22
C VAL A 386 -42.81 5.08 8.23
N PHE A 387 -42.43 3.83 7.95
CA PHE A 387 -41.39 3.53 6.97
C PHE A 387 -41.99 3.32 5.58
N ASN A 388 -41.47 4.04 4.59
CA ASN A 388 -41.83 3.83 3.20
C ASN A 388 -40.90 2.80 2.55
N ASN A 389 -41.02 1.53 2.96
CA ASN A 389 -40.20 0.44 2.43
C ASN A 389 -41.06 -0.80 2.13
N THR A 390 -41.05 -1.23 0.87
CA THR A 390 -41.84 -2.38 0.40
C THR A 390 -41.50 -3.69 1.09
N GLU A 391 -40.27 -3.88 1.56
CA GLU A 391 -39.92 -5.09 2.31
C GLU A 391 -40.47 -5.06 3.73
N TYR A 392 -40.54 -3.87 4.35
CA TYR A 392 -41.12 -3.69 5.67
C TYR A 392 -42.64 -3.86 5.65
N GLU A 393 -43.34 -3.30 4.66
CA GLU A 393 -44.79 -3.51 4.46
C GLU A 393 -45.15 -5.01 4.28
N LYS A 394 -44.28 -5.78 3.61
CA LYS A 394 -44.44 -7.24 3.48
C LYS A 394 -44.29 -7.96 4.81
N ILE A 395 -43.45 -7.44 5.71
CA ILE A 395 -43.27 -8.00 7.07
C ILE A 395 -44.53 -7.71 7.90
N GLU A 396 -45.04 -6.47 7.88
CA GLU A 396 -46.25 -6.08 8.60
C GLU A 396 -47.50 -6.82 8.15
N SER A 397 -47.65 -7.01 6.84
CA SER A 397 -48.77 -7.77 6.25
C SER A 397 -48.68 -9.29 6.49
N SER A 398 -47.53 -9.79 6.93
CA SER A 398 -47.35 -11.21 7.16
C SER A 398 -47.82 -11.62 8.57
N ASN A 399 -48.76 -12.57 8.64
CA ASN A 399 -49.32 -13.05 9.91
C ASN A 399 -48.27 -13.61 10.90
N THR A 400 -47.12 -14.08 10.40
CA THR A 400 -46.06 -14.69 11.23
C THR A 400 -45.13 -13.65 11.85
N TYR A 401 -44.82 -12.56 11.15
CA TYR A 401 -43.81 -11.60 11.57
C TYR A 401 -44.40 -10.29 12.10
N SER A 402 -45.65 -9.97 11.76
CA SER A 402 -46.36 -8.78 12.25
C SER A 402 -46.34 -8.68 13.78
N SER A 403 -46.55 -9.79 14.49
CA SER A 403 -46.53 -9.83 15.96
C SER A 403 -45.13 -9.85 16.59
N ARG A 404 -44.07 -9.95 15.79
CA ARG A 404 -42.67 -10.01 16.26
C ARG A 404 -41.95 -8.68 16.12
N ILE A 405 -42.56 -7.68 15.49
CA ILE A 405 -41.96 -6.36 15.34
C ILE A 405 -41.87 -5.72 16.74
N PRO A 406 -40.65 -5.40 17.23
CA PRO A 406 -40.50 -4.72 18.51
C PRO A 406 -40.83 -3.24 18.38
N ASP A 407 -41.38 -2.65 19.44
CA ASP A 407 -41.66 -1.21 19.50
C ASP A 407 -40.38 -0.36 19.53
N VAL A 408 -39.33 -0.88 20.17
CA VAL A 408 -38.01 -0.23 20.30
C VAL A 408 -36.91 -1.27 20.05
N VAL A 409 -35.87 -0.86 19.33
CA VAL A 409 -34.68 -1.68 19.05
C VAL A 409 -33.46 -0.95 19.59
N LEU A 410 -32.84 -1.47 20.66
CA LEU A 410 -31.59 -0.92 21.18
C LEU A 410 -30.41 -1.39 20.31
N VAL A 411 -29.51 -0.45 19.99
CA VAL A 411 -28.41 -0.65 19.06
C VAL A 411 -27.06 -0.61 19.78
N LYS A 412 -26.79 0.46 20.53
CA LYS A 412 -25.55 0.60 21.30
C LYS A 412 -25.76 1.35 22.62
N LYS A 413 -24.88 1.12 23.60
CA LYS A 413 -24.84 1.91 24.83
C LYS A 413 -24.35 3.33 24.50
N HIS A 414 -24.98 4.35 25.05
CA HIS A 414 -24.55 5.74 24.93
C HIS A 414 -23.81 6.12 26.22
N TYR A 415 -22.57 6.59 26.10
CA TYR A 415 -21.82 7.11 27.24
C TYR A 415 -21.95 8.63 27.28
N PRO A 416 -22.72 9.21 28.21
CA PRO A 416 -22.88 10.66 28.31
C PRO A 416 -21.56 11.31 28.76
N ARG A 417 -20.79 11.85 27.83
CA ARG A 417 -19.54 12.57 28.14
C ARG A 417 -19.83 13.99 28.60
N ARG A 418 -19.41 14.32 29.82
CA ARG A 418 -19.61 15.66 30.43
C ARG A 418 -18.77 16.76 29.78
N ARG A 419 -17.73 16.45 28.99
CA ARG A 419 -16.88 17.43 28.32
C ARG A 419 -16.87 17.24 26.79
N LYS A 420 -17.51 18.17 26.08
CA LYS A 420 -17.58 18.22 24.60
C LYS A 420 -16.24 18.37 23.88
N ASN A 421 -15.16 18.80 24.56
CA ASN A 421 -13.89 19.22 23.94
C ASN A 421 -12.64 18.63 24.62
N ARG A 422 -12.65 17.37 25.04
CA ARG A 422 -11.38 16.71 25.40
C ARG A 422 -10.65 16.39 24.09
N LYS A 423 -9.60 17.15 23.78
CA LYS A 423 -8.74 16.87 22.63
C LYS A 423 -8.18 15.46 22.78
N ARG A 424 -8.35 14.62 21.75
CA ARG A 424 -7.89 13.22 21.77
C ARG A 424 -6.37 13.17 21.77
N ASN A 425 -5.80 12.26 22.55
CA ASN A 425 -4.35 12.03 22.63
C ASN A 425 -3.80 11.20 21.45
N TRP A 426 -4.70 10.79 20.55
CA TRP A 426 -4.42 9.97 19.39
C TRP A 426 -5.09 10.57 18.14
N GLN A 427 -4.57 10.21 16.98
CA GLN A 427 -5.06 10.63 15.68
C GLN A 427 -5.01 9.48 14.68
N LEU A 428 -5.89 9.53 13.68
CA LEU A 428 -5.84 8.65 12.52
C LEU A 428 -5.16 9.39 11.36
N LYS A 429 -4.28 8.70 10.65
CA LYS A 429 -3.73 9.21 9.40
C LYS A 429 -4.86 9.33 8.36
N ARG A 430 -4.88 10.43 7.61
CA ARG A 430 -5.74 10.59 6.44
C ARG A 430 -4.89 10.43 5.19
N MET A 431 -5.49 9.99 4.10
CA MET A 431 -4.79 10.00 2.81
C MET A 431 -4.62 11.44 2.33
N ASP A 432 -3.48 11.70 1.68
CA ASP A 432 -3.30 12.90 0.89
C ASP A 432 -4.18 12.77 -0.36
N LYS A 433 -5.27 13.53 -0.37
CA LYS A 433 -6.23 13.54 -1.47
C LYS A 433 -6.11 14.87 -2.19
N ASP A 434 -6.03 14.81 -3.51
CA ASP A 434 -6.17 16.01 -4.33
C ASP A 434 -7.64 16.45 -4.23
N GLU A 435 -7.89 17.52 -3.46
CA GLU A 435 -9.19 18.18 -3.42
C GLU A 435 -9.56 18.56 -4.86
N GLY A 436 -10.61 17.94 -5.41
CA GLY A 436 -11.10 18.29 -6.73
C GLY A 436 -11.49 19.78 -6.81
N GLU A 437 -11.59 20.33 -8.03
CA GLU A 437 -11.85 21.76 -8.30
C GLU A 437 -13.14 22.36 -7.66
N LEU A 438 -13.99 21.54 -7.02
CA LEU A 438 -15.20 21.96 -6.33
C LEU A 438 -15.02 21.83 -4.83
N LEU A 439 -14.63 22.93 -4.18
CA LEU A 439 -14.69 23.08 -2.73
C LEU A 439 -16.11 22.72 -2.25
N PRO A 440 -16.27 21.78 -1.32
CA PRO A 440 -17.57 21.45 -0.78
C PRO A 440 -18.20 22.68 -0.12
N LYS A 441 -19.53 22.78 -0.18
CA LYS A 441 -20.24 23.86 0.54
C LYS A 441 -19.92 23.74 2.03
N LYS A 442 -19.84 24.86 2.73
CA LYS A 442 -19.56 24.90 4.18
C LYS A 442 -20.46 23.96 5.01
N ALA A 443 -21.73 23.83 4.61
CA ALA A 443 -22.68 22.90 5.25
C ALA A 443 -22.35 21.42 5.01
N ASP A 444 -21.87 21.07 3.81
CA ASP A 444 -21.46 19.71 3.49
C ASP A 444 -20.17 19.34 4.24
N GLN A 445 -19.25 20.30 4.40
CA GLN A 445 -18.03 20.12 5.17
C GLN A 445 -18.33 19.91 6.67
N GLU A 446 -19.23 20.71 7.26
CA GLU A 446 -19.64 20.54 8.65
C GLU A 446 -20.32 19.18 8.89
N ARG A 447 -21.11 18.69 7.93
CA ARG A 447 -21.70 17.35 7.99
C ARG A 447 -20.64 16.25 7.96
N LEU A 448 -19.64 16.38 7.09
CA LEU A 448 -18.52 15.44 7.01
C LEU A 448 -17.67 15.44 8.29
N ASP A 449 -17.44 16.61 8.88
CA ASP A 449 -16.71 16.75 10.14
C ASP A 449 -17.46 16.11 11.30
N GLN A 450 -18.78 16.28 11.36
CA GLN A 450 -19.64 15.61 12.36
C GLN A 450 -19.63 14.09 12.19
N GLU A 451 -19.74 13.59 10.95
CA GLU A 451 -19.66 12.15 10.66
C GLU A 451 -18.28 11.58 11.04
N TYR A 452 -17.21 12.32 10.77
CA TYR A 452 -15.86 11.93 11.15
C TYR A 452 -15.68 11.91 12.67
N GLU A 453 -16.22 12.89 13.38
CA GLU A 453 -16.18 12.92 14.84
C GLU A 453 -16.94 11.73 15.46
N GLN A 454 -18.12 11.41 14.92
CA GLN A 454 -18.90 10.24 15.31
C GLN A 454 -18.13 8.93 15.07
N PHE A 455 -17.48 8.80 13.90
CA PHE A 455 -16.65 7.64 13.60
C PHE A 455 -15.51 7.49 14.62
N LEU A 456 -14.82 8.59 14.96
CA LEU A 456 -13.77 8.56 15.98
C LEU A 456 -14.32 8.20 17.38
N ARG A 457 -15.58 8.53 17.69
CA ARG A 457 -16.22 8.07 18.95
C ARG A 457 -16.48 6.56 18.90
N ASP A 458 -16.98 6.05 17.78
CA ASP A 458 -17.18 4.61 17.61
C ASP A 458 -15.87 3.82 17.75
N VAL A 459 -14.74 4.37 17.29
CA VAL A 459 -13.39 3.76 17.47
C VAL A 459 -12.95 3.73 18.94
N GLU A 460 -13.39 4.69 19.75
CA GLU A 460 -13.15 4.69 21.21
C GLU A 460 -14.08 3.70 21.92
N GLU A 461 -15.32 3.54 21.46
CA GLU A 461 -16.32 2.68 22.11
C GLU A 461 -16.11 1.20 21.75
N ASP A 462 -15.76 0.89 20.51
CA ASP A 462 -15.68 -0.48 19.99
C ASP A 462 -14.25 -1.03 19.93
N GLU A 463 -13.96 -1.96 20.84
CA GLU A 463 -12.68 -2.69 20.92
C GLU A 463 -12.35 -3.45 19.61
N GLU A 464 -13.35 -4.05 18.95
CA GLU A 464 -13.15 -4.78 17.69
C GLU A 464 -12.76 -3.87 16.54
N LEU A 465 -13.36 -2.68 16.45
CA LEU A 465 -12.98 -1.69 15.44
C LEU A 465 -11.57 -1.18 15.73
N ARG A 466 -11.25 -0.94 16.99
CA ARG A 466 -9.93 -0.49 17.42
C ARG A 466 -8.82 -1.46 17.03
N ALA A 467 -9.00 -2.76 17.29
CA ALA A 467 -8.03 -3.79 16.93
C ALA A 467 -7.74 -3.86 15.41
N THR A 468 -8.73 -3.52 14.59
CA THR A 468 -8.55 -3.51 13.13
C THR A 468 -7.84 -2.27 12.61
N LEU A 469 -7.85 -1.16 13.34
CA LEU A 469 -7.26 0.11 12.93
C LEU A 469 -5.80 0.25 13.42
N ALA A 470 -5.07 1.22 12.89
CA ALA A 470 -3.76 1.62 13.38
C ALA A 470 -3.88 3.03 13.96
N LEU A 471 -3.71 3.16 15.27
CA LEU A 471 -3.85 4.41 16.00
C LEU A 471 -2.47 5.05 16.20
N TYR A 472 -2.37 6.36 15.98
CA TYR A 472 -1.11 7.09 16.12
C TYR A 472 -1.21 8.08 17.27
N LYS A 473 -0.09 8.34 17.95
CA LYS A 473 -0.01 9.38 18.99
C LYS A 473 -0.20 10.77 18.38
N ALA A 474 -0.99 11.63 19.02
CA ALA A 474 -1.20 13.00 18.56
C ALA A 474 0.01 13.89 18.89
N LYS A 475 0.53 14.60 17.89
CA LYS A 475 1.75 15.45 17.98
C LYS A 475 1.72 16.55 19.04
N LYS A 476 0.54 17.09 19.38
CA LYS A 476 0.42 18.31 20.20
C LYS A 476 0.77 18.16 21.69
N ARG A 477 1.29 17.00 22.12
CA ARG A 477 1.47 16.70 23.56
C ARG A 477 2.86 16.98 24.13
N ALA A 478 3.89 17.23 23.32
CA ALA A 478 5.23 17.50 23.85
C ALA A 478 5.31 18.83 24.65
N GLU A 479 4.40 19.78 24.43
CA GLU A 479 4.36 21.06 25.16
C GLU A 479 3.33 21.12 26.31
N GLU A 480 2.27 20.30 26.28
CA GLU A 480 1.14 20.40 27.25
C GLU A 480 1.21 19.37 28.41
N GLU A 481 2.14 18.42 28.39
CA GLU A 481 2.29 17.36 29.42
C GLU A 481 2.60 17.88 30.84
N MET A 482 2.99 19.16 31.01
CA MET A 482 3.19 19.78 32.33
C MET A 482 1.96 20.43 32.97
N SER A 483 0.77 20.43 32.33
CA SER A 483 -0.39 21.20 32.83
C SER A 483 -1.69 20.42 33.10
N VAL A 484 -1.75 19.13 32.76
CA VAL A 484 -3.02 18.36 32.77
C VAL A 484 -3.05 17.23 33.82
N ALA A 485 -2.01 17.10 34.66
CA ALA A 485 -1.89 16.00 35.62
C ALA A 485 -2.84 16.06 36.85
N GLU A 486 -3.74 17.05 36.96
CA GLU A 486 -4.54 17.24 38.20
C GLU A 486 -6.07 17.09 38.07
N THR A 487 -6.64 16.57 36.98
CA THR A 487 -8.11 16.28 36.96
C THR A 487 -8.47 14.97 36.24
N GLU A 488 -8.13 13.85 36.86
CA GLU A 488 -8.72 12.53 36.55
C GLU A 488 -9.99 12.35 37.39
N GLU A 489 -11.13 12.80 36.86
CA GLU A 489 -12.45 12.33 37.33
C GLU A 489 -12.87 11.14 36.45
N ASP A 490 -13.40 10.09 37.10
CA ASP A 490 -13.89 8.83 36.52
C ASP A 490 -14.98 9.06 35.44
N ASP A 491 -14.57 9.30 34.20
CA ASP A 491 -15.44 9.16 33.04
C ASP A 491 -15.63 7.65 32.76
N GLU A 492 -16.84 7.12 32.96
CA GLU A 492 -17.22 5.69 32.76
C GLU A 492 -17.11 5.20 31.29
N ALA A 493 -16.64 6.05 30.37
CA ALA A 493 -16.48 5.70 28.96
C ALA A 493 -15.16 4.94 28.73
N PRO A 494 -15.16 3.85 27.91
CA PRO A 494 -13.93 3.16 27.53
C PRO A 494 -12.91 4.12 26.89
N HIS A 495 -11.67 4.10 27.39
CA HIS A 495 -10.57 4.88 26.81
C HIS A 495 -9.68 4.01 25.91
N VAL A 496 -8.88 4.67 25.07
CA VAL A 496 -7.83 4.03 24.29
C VAL A 496 -6.58 3.98 25.17
N ASP A 497 -6.03 2.79 25.40
CA ASP A 497 -4.81 2.65 26.18
C ASP A 497 -3.61 3.22 25.43
N MET A 498 -2.75 3.95 26.14
CA MET A 498 -1.56 4.59 25.57
C MET A 498 -0.56 3.57 24.97
N ASN A 499 -0.59 2.32 25.44
CA ASN A 499 0.27 1.23 24.95
C ASN A 499 -0.14 0.71 23.55
N GLU A 500 -1.37 0.99 23.11
CA GLU A 500 -1.87 0.57 21.79
C GLU A 500 -1.52 1.57 20.67
N LEU A 501 -1.00 2.74 21.03
CA LEU A 501 -0.67 3.80 20.09
C LEU A 501 0.69 3.54 19.44
N LEU A 502 0.73 3.63 18.11
CA LEU A 502 1.98 3.64 17.36
C LEU A 502 2.59 5.04 17.35
N ASP A 503 3.92 5.10 17.45
CA ASP A 503 4.69 6.30 17.16
C ASP A 503 4.79 6.49 15.65
N ASP A 504 4.67 7.74 15.20
CA ASP A 504 4.76 8.06 13.78
C ASP A 504 6.23 8.09 13.32
N PHE A 505 6.74 6.95 12.88
CA PHE A 505 8.14 6.78 12.47
C PHE A 505 8.52 7.51 11.18
N ASP A 506 7.55 7.92 10.35
CA ASP A 506 7.81 8.56 9.05
C ASP A 506 8.45 9.96 9.19
N GLU A 507 8.42 10.55 10.38
CA GLU A 507 8.91 11.91 10.63
C GLU A 507 10.17 11.98 11.50
N LEU A 508 10.61 10.85 12.06
CA LEU A 508 11.89 10.76 12.80
C LEU A 508 13.11 10.92 11.88
N THR A 509 12.93 10.79 10.56
CA THR A 509 13.98 10.97 9.54
C THR A 509 14.15 12.43 9.08
N MET A 510 13.33 13.39 9.56
CA MET A 510 13.47 14.82 9.21
C MET A 510 14.10 15.69 10.31
N GLU A 511 14.40 15.13 11.50
CA GLU A 511 15.12 15.85 12.56
C GLU A 511 16.62 15.52 12.59
N ASP A 512 17.30 15.58 11.44
CA ASP A 512 18.76 15.76 11.44
C ASP A 512 19.06 17.18 11.90
N ARG A 513 19.27 17.33 13.22
CA ARG A 513 19.77 18.57 13.82
C ARG A 513 21.08 18.97 13.12
N PRO A 514 21.21 20.20 12.59
CA PRO A 514 22.52 20.69 12.20
C PRO A 514 23.38 20.77 13.48
N MET A 515 24.40 19.92 13.52
CA MET A 515 25.47 19.99 14.51
C MET A 515 26.14 21.35 14.32
N GLN A 516 25.85 22.30 15.22
CA GLN A 516 26.55 23.58 15.26
C GLN A 516 28.00 23.31 15.65
N GLU A 517 28.92 23.66 14.75
CA GLU A 517 30.36 23.81 15.03
C GLU A 517 30.64 24.93 16.03
#